data_AF-A0A183SB30-F1
#
_entry.id   AF-A0A183SB30-F1
#
_cell.length_a   1.000
_cell.length_b   1.000
_cell.length_c   1.000
_cell.angle_alpha   90.00
_cell.angle_beta   90.00
_cell.angle_gamma   90.00
#
_symmetry.space_group_name_H-M   'P 1'
#
loop_
_entity.id
_entity.type
_entity.pdbx_description
1 polymer ?
#
loop_
_entity_poly.entity_id
_entity_poly.type
_entity_poly.pdbx_seq_one_letter_code
_entity_poly.pdbx_strand_id
1 'polypeptide(L)'
;MIKSAIYNFADRERLRRTYDEEAQRKSSIRMALVFSVGLPRSSGGRFFQRDGFQISLPHRAGKSLHEMQSKRTEVLRKLDEETRRNGDLVLGDYEDTYFNLSLKLFHTFQWACRFCRAHFTHQQRPPVFVLMDDDYAFNASLLKAELAALSE
;
A
#
# COMPACT_ATOMS: atom_id res chain seq x y z
N MET A 1 6.62 0.46 1.77
CA MET A 1 5.57 0.11 0.78
C MET A 1 4.43 -0.57 1.53
N ILE A 2 3.25 0.04 1.53
CA ILE A 2 2.11 -0.39 2.34
C ILE A 2 1.03 -0.91 1.39
N LYS A 3 0.70 -2.20 1.50
CA LYS A 3 -0.46 -2.76 0.81
C LYS A 3 -1.70 -2.21 1.51
N SER A 4 -2.54 -1.51 0.75
CA SER A 4 -3.79 -0.95 1.28
C SER A 4 -4.93 -1.27 0.34
N ALA A 5 -6.13 -1.51 0.87
CA ALA A 5 -7.31 -1.66 0.03
C ALA A 5 -7.74 -0.30 -0.54
N ILE A 6 -8.25 -0.29 -1.76
CA ILE A 6 -8.69 0.93 -2.46
C ILE A 6 -9.64 1.83 -1.64
N TYR A 7 -10.45 1.24 -0.75
CA TYR A 7 -11.40 1.95 0.11
C TYR A 7 -10.89 2.28 1.53
N ASN A 8 -9.67 1.87 1.90
CA ASN A 8 -9.09 2.09 3.24
C ASN A 8 -8.47 3.48 3.41
N PHE A 9 -9.20 4.54 3.03
CA PHE A 9 -8.71 5.93 3.12
C PHE A 9 -8.31 6.33 4.54
N ALA A 10 -9.09 5.91 5.55
CA ALA A 10 -8.85 6.25 6.95
C ALA A 10 -7.59 5.57 7.51
N ASP A 11 -7.33 4.31 7.12
CA ASP A 11 -6.15 3.57 7.57
C ASP A 11 -4.87 4.19 6.99
N ARG A 12 -4.89 4.60 5.70
CA ARG A 12 -3.79 5.34 5.08
C ARG A 12 -3.52 6.68 5.76
N GLU A 13 -4.57 7.45 6.03
CA GLU A 13 -4.46 8.74 6.73
C GLU A 13 -3.90 8.58 8.16
N ARG A 14 -4.34 7.54 8.88
CA ARG A 14 -3.81 7.22 10.21
C ARG A 14 -2.30 6.96 10.14
N LEU A 15 -1.86 6.14 9.19
CA LEU A 15 -0.44 5.82 9.02
C LEU A 15 0.39 7.05 8.63
N ARG A 16 -0.12 7.92 7.75
CA ARG A 16 0.55 9.20 7.45
C ARG A 16 0.80 10.00 8.71
N ARG A 17 -0.22 10.20 9.54
CA ARG A 17 -0.10 10.93 10.81
C ARG A 17 0.86 10.27 11.78
N THR A 18 0.83 8.95 11.90
CA THR A 18 1.73 8.21 12.79
C THR A 18 3.21 8.40 12.43
N TYR A 19 3.53 8.56 11.15
CA TYR A 19 4.90 8.62 10.65
C TYR A 19 5.33 9.99 10.13
N ASP A 20 4.48 11.02 10.24
CA ASP A 20 4.74 12.34 9.68
C ASP A 20 6.02 12.97 10.27
N GLU A 21 6.15 12.96 11.59
CA GLU A 21 7.34 13.46 12.29
C GLU A 21 8.61 12.70 11.87
N GLU A 22 8.50 11.37 11.71
CA GLU A 22 9.61 10.50 11.32
C GLU A 22 10.06 10.71 9.87
N ALA A 23 9.12 11.08 8.98
CA ALA A 23 9.37 11.39 7.59
C ALA A 23 9.98 12.78 7.40
N GLN A 24 9.59 13.75 8.24
CA GLN A 24 10.12 15.12 8.20
C GLN A 24 11.46 15.27 8.93
N ARG A 25 11.79 14.36 9.86
CA ARG A 25 13.04 14.44 10.63
C ARG A 25 14.26 14.30 9.71
N LYS A 26 15.18 15.26 9.79
CA LYS A 26 16.50 15.17 9.16
C LYS A 26 17.36 14.16 9.91
N SER A 27 17.32 12.89 9.49
CA SER A 27 18.19 11.83 9.97
C SER A 27 19.02 11.22 8.84
N SER A 28 20.07 10.47 9.20
CA SER A 28 20.91 9.71 8.24
C SER A 28 20.09 8.73 7.39
N ILE A 29 19.01 8.19 7.95
CA ILE A 29 18.04 7.35 7.25
C ILE A 29 16.77 8.18 7.00
N ARG A 30 16.45 8.43 5.72
CA ARG A 30 15.19 9.06 5.32
C ARG A 30 14.12 7.98 5.12
N MET A 31 12.92 8.23 5.63
CA MET A 31 11.79 7.32 5.51
C MET A 31 10.71 7.95 4.63
N ALA A 32 10.12 7.14 3.75
CA ALA A 32 8.97 7.53 2.94
C ALA A 32 7.90 6.45 3.04
N LEU A 33 6.64 6.88 3.13
CA LEU A 33 5.47 6.02 3.02
C LEU A 33 4.98 6.04 1.58
N VAL A 34 4.66 4.88 1.04
CA VAL A 34 4.09 4.71 -0.30
C VAL A 34 3.06 3.61 -0.20
N PHE A 35 1.82 3.89 -0.62
CA PHE A 35 0.72 2.94 -0.55
C PHE A 35 0.47 2.31 -1.92
N SER A 36 0.41 0.98 -1.97
CA SER A 36 0.05 0.23 -3.16
C SER A 36 -1.42 -0.17 -3.10
N VAL A 37 -2.17 0.29 -4.11
CA VAL A 37 -3.62 0.08 -4.25
C VAL A 37 -3.93 -0.42 -5.66
N GLY A 38 -5.01 -1.16 -5.82
CA GLY A 38 -5.57 -1.51 -7.14
C GLY A 38 -6.77 -0.63 -7.49
N LEU A 39 -7.55 -1.05 -8.48
CA LEU A 39 -8.82 -0.42 -8.85
C LEU A 39 -9.99 -1.02 -8.07
N PRO A 40 -11.07 -0.27 -7.82
CA PRO A 40 -12.28 -0.85 -7.26
C PRO A 40 -12.82 -1.96 -8.17
N ARG A 41 -13.42 -2.99 -7.56
CA ARG A 41 -14.07 -4.08 -8.31
C ARG A 41 -15.24 -3.54 -9.13
N SER A 42 -15.47 -4.11 -10.31
CA SER A 42 -16.53 -3.66 -11.21
C SER A 42 -17.89 -4.28 -10.87
N SER A 43 -17.92 -5.51 -10.35
CA SER A 43 -19.14 -6.23 -9.98
C SER A 43 -18.87 -7.40 -9.01
N GLY A 44 -19.91 -8.11 -8.55
CA GLY A 44 -19.78 -9.37 -7.79
C GLY A 44 -19.56 -9.24 -6.28
N GLY A 45 -19.32 -8.03 -5.76
CA GLY A 45 -19.25 -7.76 -4.33
C GLY A 45 -18.30 -8.69 -3.58
N ARG A 46 -18.82 -9.42 -2.59
CA ARG A 46 -18.04 -10.37 -1.76
C ARG A 46 -17.84 -11.76 -2.38
N PHE A 47 -18.47 -12.06 -3.53
CA PHE A 47 -18.48 -13.40 -4.13
C PHE A 47 -17.50 -13.50 -5.30
N PHE A 48 -16.80 -14.63 -5.39
CA PHE A 48 -15.78 -14.90 -6.39
C PHE A 48 -16.05 -16.25 -7.04
N GLN A 49 -15.95 -16.33 -8.36
CA GLN A 49 -15.99 -17.59 -9.10
C GLN A 49 -14.55 -18.02 -9.38
N ARG A 50 -14.16 -19.20 -8.87
CA ARG A 50 -12.80 -19.75 -8.99
C ARG A 50 -12.89 -21.24 -9.26
N ASP A 51 -12.42 -21.67 -10.42
CA ASP A 51 -12.34 -23.09 -10.81
C ASP A 51 -13.68 -23.84 -10.63
N GLY A 52 -14.80 -23.17 -10.92
CA GLY A 52 -16.16 -23.71 -10.75
C GLY A 52 -16.75 -23.58 -9.35
N PHE A 53 -15.99 -23.05 -8.37
CA PHE A 53 -16.46 -22.83 -7.01
C PHE A 53 -16.83 -21.36 -6.77
N GLN A 54 -17.97 -21.16 -6.10
CA GLN A 54 -18.36 -19.85 -5.59
C GLN A 54 -17.80 -19.65 -4.19
N ILE A 55 -16.78 -18.80 -4.07
CA ILE A 55 -16.14 -18.46 -2.81
C ILE A 55 -16.70 -17.13 -2.31
N SER A 56 -17.09 -17.06 -1.05
CA SER A 56 -17.50 -15.82 -0.38
C SER A 56 -16.39 -15.36 0.54
N LEU A 57 -15.94 -14.10 0.41
CA LEU A 57 -15.05 -13.50 1.40
C LEU A 57 -15.87 -13.17 2.66
N PRO A 58 -15.44 -13.65 3.84
CA PRO A 58 -16.19 -13.40 5.07
C PRO A 58 -15.70 -12.11 5.77
N HIS A 59 -16.31 -11.79 6.92
CA HIS A 59 -15.86 -10.74 7.85
C HIS A 59 -15.74 -9.33 7.21
N ARG A 60 -14.82 -8.50 7.76
CA ARG A 60 -14.59 -7.10 7.38
C ARG A 60 -14.33 -6.97 5.88
N ALA A 61 -13.43 -7.77 5.32
CA ALA A 61 -13.06 -7.69 3.90
C ALA A 61 -14.26 -7.95 2.97
N GLY A 62 -15.06 -8.99 3.25
CA GLY A 62 -16.27 -9.28 2.50
C GLY A 62 -17.34 -8.20 2.64
N LYS A 63 -17.57 -7.70 3.86
CA LYS A 63 -18.53 -6.64 4.13
C LYS A 63 -18.16 -5.36 3.36
N SER A 64 -16.90 -4.94 3.42
CA SER A 64 -16.42 -3.78 2.67
C SER A 64 -16.59 -3.95 1.17
N LEU A 65 -16.25 -5.10 0.59
CA LEU A 65 -16.47 -5.34 -0.84
C LEU A 65 -17.94 -5.28 -1.25
N HIS A 66 -18.83 -5.80 -0.40
CA HIS A 66 -20.27 -5.73 -0.64
C HIS A 66 -20.81 -4.29 -0.57
N GLU A 67 -20.39 -3.51 0.43
CA GLU A 67 -20.81 -2.12 0.60
C GLU A 67 -20.27 -1.19 -0.50
N MET A 68 -19.06 -1.49 -1.00
CA MET A 68 -18.38 -0.66 -2.00
C MET A 68 -18.75 -1.02 -3.44
N GLN A 69 -19.51 -2.11 -3.66
CA GLN A 69 -19.85 -2.60 -5.01
C GLN A 69 -20.57 -1.56 -5.88
N SER A 70 -21.35 -0.66 -5.27
CA SER A 70 -22.09 0.42 -5.97
C SER A 70 -21.41 1.78 -5.88
N LYS A 71 -20.22 1.86 -5.25
CA LYS A 71 -19.54 3.13 -4.94
C LYS A 71 -18.31 3.40 -5.80
N ARG A 72 -18.16 2.70 -6.94
CA ARG A 72 -16.99 2.81 -7.83
C ARG A 72 -16.64 4.27 -8.14
N THR A 73 -17.59 5.06 -8.61
CA THR A 73 -17.37 6.46 -9.00
C THR A 73 -16.95 7.32 -7.81
N GLU A 74 -17.58 7.13 -6.65
CA GLU A 74 -17.23 7.85 -5.42
C GLU A 74 -15.81 7.51 -4.95
N VAL A 75 -15.44 6.22 -4.99
CA VAL A 75 -14.10 5.74 -4.63
C VAL A 75 -13.05 6.34 -5.54
N LEU A 76 -13.26 6.31 -6.86
CA LEU A 76 -12.31 6.87 -7.82
C LEU A 76 -12.15 8.38 -7.64
N ARG A 77 -13.24 9.12 -7.37
CA ARG A 77 -13.18 10.55 -7.05
C ARG A 77 -12.35 10.82 -5.79
N LYS A 78 -12.63 10.08 -4.70
CA LYS A 78 -11.87 10.23 -3.44
C LYS A 78 -10.39 9.87 -3.61
N LEU A 79 -10.10 8.87 -4.45
CA LEU A 79 -8.74 8.47 -4.75
C LEU A 79 -7.97 9.55 -5.51
N ASP A 80 -8.57 10.14 -6.54
CA ASP A 80 -7.97 11.27 -7.27
C ASP A 80 -7.68 12.46 -6.34
N GLU A 81 -8.61 12.78 -5.43
CA GLU A 81 -8.39 13.80 -4.40
C GLU A 81 -7.23 13.44 -3.44
N GLU A 82 -7.13 12.18 -3.03
CA GLU A 82 -6.05 11.70 -2.19
C GLU A 82 -4.69 11.74 -2.92
N THR A 83 -4.64 11.30 -4.18
CA THR A 83 -3.43 11.33 -5.00
C THR A 83 -2.92 12.75 -5.17
N ARG A 84 -3.80 13.71 -5.49
CA ARG A 84 -3.43 15.13 -5.66
C ARG A 84 -2.90 15.75 -4.37
N ARG A 85 -3.44 15.33 -3.22
CA ARG A 85 -3.05 15.87 -1.91
C ARG A 85 -1.72 15.31 -1.42
N ASN A 86 -1.51 14.00 -1.55
CA ASN A 86 -0.43 13.30 -0.85
C ASN A 86 0.70 12.82 -1.76
N GLY A 87 0.43 12.55 -3.05
CA GLY A 87 1.45 12.12 -4.01
C GLY A 87 2.14 10.78 -3.70
N ASP A 88 1.56 9.96 -2.81
CA ASP A 88 2.20 8.76 -2.24
C ASP A 88 1.51 7.44 -2.62
N LEU A 89 0.69 7.46 -3.68
CA LEU A 89 -0.05 6.30 -4.16
C LEU A 89 0.61 5.67 -5.40
N VAL A 90 0.75 4.34 -5.36
CA VAL A 90 1.06 3.51 -6.51
C VAL A 90 -0.20 2.72 -6.87
N LEU A 91 -0.87 3.17 -7.93
CA LEU A 91 -2.09 2.56 -8.45
C LEU A 91 -1.74 1.49 -9.50
N GLY A 92 -2.16 0.26 -9.27
CA GLY A 92 -2.08 -0.82 -10.24
C GLY A 92 -3.38 -1.01 -11.02
N ASP A 93 -3.26 -1.34 -12.31
CA ASP A 93 -4.41 -1.61 -13.20
C ASP A 93 -4.90 -3.06 -13.04
N TYR A 94 -5.45 -3.36 -11.86
CA TYR A 94 -6.08 -4.64 -11.54
C TYR A 94 -7.15 -4.42 -10.47
N GLU A 95 -8.15 -5.31 -10.39
CA GLU A 95 -9.17 -5.22 -9.33
C GLU A 95 -8.53 -5.47 -7.95
N ASP A 96 -8.71 -4.52 -7.03
CA ASP A 96 -8.21 -4.57 -5.67
C ASP A 96 -9.04 -5.53 -4.82
N THR A 97 -8.63 -6.78 -4.83
CA THR A 97 -9.32 -7.88 -4.13
C THR A 97 -8.30 -8.75 -3.42
N TYR A 98 -8.77 -9.52 -2.43
CA TYR A 98 -7.94 -10.44 -1.68
C TYR A 98 -7.18 -11.44 -2.59
N PHE A 99 -7.84 -11.95 -3.63
CA PHE A 99 -7.21 -12.90 -4.56
C PHE A 99 -6.14 -12.28 -5.46
N ASN A 100 -6.12 -10.95 -5.60
CA ASN A 100 -5.11 -10.22 -6.36
C ASN A 100 -3.97 -9.69 -5.48
N LEU A 101 -3.85 -10.10 -4.21
CA LEU A 101 -2.77 -9.65 -3.34
C LEU A 101 -1.38 -10.02 -3.85
N SER A 102 -1.20 -11.20 -4.45
CA SER A 102 0.09 -11.58 -5.05
C SER A 102 0.43 -10.70 -6.26
N LEU A 103 -0.56 -10.33 -7.06
CA LEU A 103 -0.39 -9.38 -8.16
C LEU A 103 -0.02 -7.98 -7.65
N LYS A 104 -0.67 -7.52 -6.58
CA LYS A 104 -0.33 -6.26 -5.89
C LYS A 104 1.11 -6.26 -5.36
N LEU A 105 1.56 -7.36 -4.77
CA LEU A 105 2.92 -7.52 -4.31
C LEU A 105 3.92 -7.47 -5.48
N PHE A 106 3.63 -8.19 -6.56
CA PHE A 106 4.47 -8.18 -7.76
C PHE A 106 4.58 -6.76 -8.36
N HIS A 107 3.45 -6.06 -8.50
CA HIS A 107 3.41 -4.68 -8.98
C HIS A 107 4.22 -3.72 -8.09
N THR A 108 4.15 -3.90 -6.77
CA THR A 108 4.96 -3.17 -5.79
C THR A 108 6.46 -3.36 -6.03
N PHE A 109 6.92 -4.59 -6.26
CA PHE A 109 8.32 -4.87 -6.57
C PHE A 109 8.74 -4.27 -7.91
N GLN A 110 7.91 -4.38 -8.95
CA GLN A 110 8.21 -3.78 -10.25
C GLN A 110 8.37 -2.26 -10.15
N TRP A 111 7.50 -1.58 -9.40
CA TRP A 111 7.62 -0.15 -9.15
C TRP A 111 8.95 0.18 -8.44
N ALA A 112 9.27 -0.52 -7.35
CA ALA A 112 10.50 -0.29 -6.59
C ALA A 112 11.74 -0.51 -7.46
N CYS A 113 11.78 -1.59 -8.23
CA CYS A 113 12.85 -1.87 -9.17
C CYS A 113 12.94 -0.82 -10.28
N ARG A 114 11.83 -0.31 -10.80
CA ARG A 114 11.88 0.64 -11.93
C ARG A 114 12.32 2.04 -11.51
N PHE A 115 11.82 2.51 -10.38
CA PHE A 115 11.90 3.92 -9.99
C PHE A 115 12.92 4.20 -8.90
N CYS A 116 13.20 3.24 -8.02
CA CYS A 116 14.18 3.46 -6.96
C CYS A 116 15.60 3.03 -7.35
N ARG A 117 15.77 2.44 -8.54
CA ARG A 117 17.07 1.92 -9.00
C ARG A 117 18.17 2.96 -9.10
N ALA A 118 17.83 4.19 -9.48
CA ALA A 118 18.80 5.27 -9.61
C ALA A 118 19.46 5.65 -8.28
N HIS A 119 18.87 5.29 -7.15
CA HIS A 119 19.44 5.50 -5.82
C HIS A 119 20.46 4.43 -5.40
N PHE A 120 20.61 3.35 -6.17
CA PHE A 120 21.69 2.36 -5.99
C PHE A 120 22.98 2.85 -6.67
N THR A 121 23.56 3.95 -6.19
CA THR A 121 24.92 4.36 -6.60
C THR A 121 25.94 3.79 -5.62
N HIS A 122 27.13 3.40 -6.11
CA HIS A 122 28.21 2.78 -5.31
C HIS A 122 28.65 3.56 -4.05
N GLN A 123 28.27 4.83 -3.92
CA GLN A 123 28.66 5.71 -2.81
C GLN A 123 27.57 5.89 -1.75
N GLN A 124 26.39 5.30 -1.91
CA GLN A 124 25.28 5.41 -0.95
C GLN A 124 24.72 4.04 -0.60
N ARG A 125 24.30 3.88 0.65
CA ARG A 125 23.63 2.66 1.11
C ARG A 125 22.37 2.41 0.26
N PRO A 126 22.12 1.16 -0.21
CA PRO A 126 20.91 0.85 -0.95
C PRO A 126 19.65 1.20 -0.14
N PRO A 127 18.59 1.76 -0.77
CA PRO A 127 17.29 1.90 -0.12
C PRO A 127 16.77 0.55 0.38
N VAL A 128 16.21 0.56 1.59
CA VAL A 128 15.56 -0.60 2.20
C VAL A 128 14.05 -0.50 1.98
N PHE A 129 13.45 -1.59 1.50
CA PHE A 129 12.01 -1.67 1.29
C PHE A 129 11.36 -2.51 2.38
N VAL A 130 10.57 -1.87 3.23
CA VAL A 130 9.68 -2.57 4.16
C VAL A 130 8.31 -2.73 3.51
N LEU A 131 7.84 -3.98 3.43
CA LEU A 131 6.51 -4.35 2.92
C LEU A 131 5.60 -4.62 4.12
N MET A 132 4.47 -3.94 4.19
CA MET A 132 3.55 -4.01 5.32
C MET A 132 2.09 -3.88 4.87
N ASP A 133 1.15 -4.36 5.68
CA ASP A 133 -0.28 -4.13 5.50
C ASP A 133 -0.72 -2.83 6.21
N ASP A 134 -1.83 -2.22 5.77
CA ASP A 134 -2.29 -0.92 6.28
C ASP A 134 -2.93 -0.95 7.68
N ASP A 135 -3.05 -2.13 8.28
CA ASP A 135 -3.50 -2.37 9.64
C ASP A 135 -2.36 -2.66 10.64
N TYR A 136 -1.10 -2.59 10.20
CA TYR A 136 0.08 -2.72 11.05
C TYR A 136 0.84 -1.40 11.20
N ALA A 137 1.63 -1.33 12.27
CA ALA A 137 2.59 -0.26 12.51
C ALA A 137 3.86 -0.85 13.15
N PHE A 138 4.98 -0.19 12.93
CA PHE A 138 6.28 -0.45 13.53
C PHE A 138 6.83 0.79 14.25
N ASN A 139 7.73 0.56 15.20
CA ASN A 139 8.50 1.63 15.83
C ASN A 139 9.64 2.07 14.89
N ALA A 140 9.54 3.27 14.33
CA ALA A 140 10.50 3.78 13.36
C ALA A 140 11.91 3.97 13.95
N SER A 141 12.00 4.39 15.22
CA SER A 141 13.29 4.57 15.91
C SER A 141 14.01 3.24 16.09
N LEU A 142 13.30 2.19 16.50
CA LEU A 142 13.86 0.84 16.61
C LEU A 142 14.28 0.32 15.24
N LEU A 143 13.43 0.44 14.21
CA LEU A 143 13.80 0.01 12.86
C LEU A 143 15.05 0.75 12.35
N LYS A 144 15.17 2.06 12.59
CA LYS A 144 16.35 2.84 12.21
C LYS A 144 17.61 2.34 12.93
N ALA A 145 17.51 2.01 14.22
CA ALA A 145 18.62 1.46 14.99
C ALA A 145 19.07 0.08 14.46
N GLU A 146 18.12 -0.82 14.20
CA GLU A 146 18.40 -2.14 13.62
C GLU A 146 19.04 -2.03 12.24
N LEU A 147 18.52 -1.15 11.38
CA LEU A 147 19.13 -0.91 10.07
C LEU A 147 20.53 -0.34 10.20
N ALA A 148 20.78 0.59 11.12
CA ALA A 148 22.12 1.14 11.34
C ALA A 148 23.12 0.05 11.78
N ALA A 149 22.69 -0.91 12.61
CA ALA A 149 23.53 -2.04 13.04
C ALA A 149 23.89 -3.00 11.90
N LEU A 150 23.02 -3.18 10.89
CA LEU A 150 23.28 -4.02 9.72
C LEU A 150 24.30 -3.43 8.72
N SER A 151 24.91 -2.28 9.03
CA SER A 151 25.87 -1.58 8.17
C SER A 151 27.32 -1.67 8.67
N GLU A 152 27.56 -2.37 9.78
CA GLU A 152 28.87 -2.88 10.18
C GLU A 152 29.04 -4.34 9.70
#